data_AF-A0A5K1FGA2-F1
#
_entry.id   AF-A0A5K1FGA2-F1
#
_cell.length_a   1.000
_cell.length_b   1.000
_cell.length_c   1.000
_cell.angle_alpha   90.00
_cell.angle_beta   90.00
_cell.angle_gamma   90.00
#
_symmetry.space_group_name_H-M   'P 1'
#
loop_
_entity.id
_entity.type
_entity.pdbx_description
1 polymer ?
#
loop_
_entity_poly.entity_id
_entity_poly.type
_entity_poly.pdbx_seq_one_letter_code
_entity_poly.pdbx_strand_id
1 'polypeptide(L)' 'FHLLVEFDEAKRSCRKRLAGHNERRRKPQLAIYTGKSGKLLPVYQ' A
#
# COMPACT_ATOMS: atom_id res chain seq x y z
N PHE A 1 19.22 15.43 -10.47
CA PHE A 1 18.12 16.10 -9.76
C PHE A 1 16.80 15.78 -10.46
N HIS A 2 15.67 15.70 -9.75
CA HIS A 2 14.35 15.42 -10.34
C HIS A 2 13.64 16.73 -10.68
N LEU A 3 12.78 16.74 -11.71
CA LEU A 3 11.97 17.91 -12.04
C LEU A 3 10.88 18.14 -10.99
N LEU A 4 10.48 19.39 -10.76
CA LEU A 4 9.39 19.74 -9.82
C LEU A 4 8.06 19.04 -10.17
N VAL A 5 7.80 18.86 -11.47
CA VAL A 5 6.65 18.10 -11.98
C VAL A 5 6.62 16.64 -11.50
N GLU A 6 7.76 16.04 -11.15
CA GLU A 6 7.84 14.66 -10.64
C GLU A 6 7.61 14.57 -9.12
N PHE A 7 7.44 15.73 -8.46
CA PHE A 7 7.23 15.83 -7.02
C PHE A 7 5.74 15.87 -6.67
N ASP A 8 5.42 15.30 -5.52
CA ASP A 8 4.15 15.50 -4.84
C ASP A 8 4.32 16.62 -3.81
N GLU A 9 3.53 17.69 -3.93
CA GLU A 9 3.67 18.87 -3.07
C GLU A 9 3.16 18.61 -1.64
N ALA A 10 2.09 17.84 -1.48
CA ALA A 10 1.51 17.53 -0.17
C ALA A 10 2.43 16.63 0.67
N LYS A 11 3.08 15.66 0.02
CA LYS A 11 3.98 14.69 0.64
C LYS A 11 5.45 15.09 0.54
N ARG A 12 5.75 16.18 -0.18
CA ARG A 12 7.11 16.70 -0.45
C ARG A 12 8.09 15.59 -0.80
N SER A 13 7.71 14.70 -1.72
CA SER A 13 8.58 13.62 -2.19
C SER A 13 8.36 13.32 -3.67
N CYS A 14 9.35 12.72 -4.33
CA CYS A 14 9.17 12.24 -5.69
C CYS A 14 8.12 11.13 -5.74
N ARG A 15 7.18 11.22 -6.68
CA ARG A 15 6.07 10.28 -6.84
C ARG A 15 6.53 8.82 -6.96
N LYS A 16 7.65 8.57 -7.68
CA LYS A 16 8.25 7.23 -7.83
C LYS A 16 8.65 6.61 -6.50
N ARG A 17 9.28 7.39 -5.60
CA ARG A 17 9.64 6.91 -4.26
C ARG A 17 8.40 6.71 -3.41
N LEU A 18 7.43 7.62 -3.49
CA LEU A 18 6.19 7.57 -2.73
C LEU A 18 5.41 6.27 -3.02
N ALA A 19 5.37 5.80 -4.27
CA ALA A 19 4.72 4.54 -4.64
C ALA A 19 5.27 3.35 -3.83
N GLY A 20 6.59 3.14 -3.86
CA GLY A 20 7.22 2.04 -3.11
C GLY A 20 7.10 2.20 -1.58
N HIS A 21 7.11 3.44 -1.08
CA HIS A 21 6.83 3.70 0.34
C HIS A 21 5.38 3.33 0.70
N ASN A 22 4.41 3.67 -0.15
CA ASN A 22 2.99 3.35 0.06
C ASN A 22 2.74 1.85 0.04
N GLU A 23 3.37 1.11 -0.86
CA GLU A 23 3.29 -0.36 -0.91
C GLU A 23 3.80 -1.00 0.38
N ARG A 24 4.98 -0.60 0.87
CA ARG A 24 5.53 -1.13 2.12
C ARG A 24 4.73 -0.72 3.36
N ARG A 25 4.05 0.43 3.31
CA ARG A 25 3.24 0.96 4.42
C ARG A 25 1.80 0.46 4.39
N ARG A 26 1.29 -0.02 3.25
CA ARG A 26 -0.03 -0.65 3.17
C ARG A 26 0.00 -1.90 4.04
N LYS A 27 -0.78 -1.88 5.12
CA LYS A 27 -1.08 -3.11 5.85
C LYS A 27 -1.82 -4.03 4.90
N PRO A 28 -1.48 -5.32 4.81
CA PRO A 28 -2.37 -6.26 4.16
C PRO A 28 -3.72 -6.10 4.87
N GLN A 29 -4.75 -5.75 4.09
CA GLN A 29 -6.11 -5.73 4.59
C GLN A 29 -6.37 -7.19 4.97
N LEU A 30 -6.23 -7.52 6.26
CA LEU A 30 -6.79 -8.74 6.81
C LEU A 30 -8.26 -8.64 6.42
N ALA A 31 -8.63 -9.42 5.40
CA ALA A 31 -9.96 -9.38 4.86
C ALA A 31 -10.90 -9.57 6.04
N ILE A 32 -11.63 -8.51 6.38
CA ILE A 32 -12.75 -8.59 7.30
C ILE A 32 -13.68 -9.59 6.64
N TYR A 33 -13.70 -10.80 7.17
CA TYR A 33 -14.56 -11.87 6.72
C TYR A 33 -16.01 -11.50 7.05
N THR A 34 -16.60 -10.67 6.22
CA THR A 34 -18.05 -10.49 6.21
C THR A 34 -18.50 -10.65 4.77
N GLY A 35 -18.79 -11.91 4.42
CA GLY A 35 -19.68 -12.25 3.33
C GLY A 35 -19.08 -12.27 1.93
N LYS A 36 -18.97 -13.51 1.40
CA LYS A 36 -19.04 -13.85 -0.03
C LYS A 36 -17.80 -13.53 -0.87
N SER A 37 -16.70 -14.20 -0.49
CA SER A 37 -15.58 -14.70 -1.34
C SER A 37 -14.22 -14.66 -0.60
N GLY A 38 -14.24 -14.82 0.72
CA GLY A 38 -13.04 -15.10 1.51
C GLY A 38 -12.83 -16.60 1.63
N LYS A 39 -11.84 -17.16 0.91
CA LYS A 39 -11.15 -18.35 1.40
C LYS A 39 -9.88 -17.88 2.06
N LEU A 40 -9.83 -18.07 3.37
CA LEU A 40 -8.69 -17.74 4.22
C LEU A 40 -8.48 -18.94 5.16
N LEU A 41 -7.20 -19.16 5.41
CA LEU A 41 -6.51 -19.95 6.42
C LEU A 41 -6.31 -21.45 6.15
N PRO A 42 -5.10 -21.91 6.49
CA PRO A 42 -4.95 -22.68 7.72
C PRO A 42 -3.98 -21.98 8.67
N VAL A 43 -4.46 -21.62 9.85
CA VAL A 43 -3.60 -21.57 11.05
C VAL A 43 -3.37 -23.02 11.40
N TYR A 44 -2.16 -23.50 11.15
CA TYR A 44 -1.74 -24.82 11.59
C TYR A 44 -1.45 -24.76 13.10
N GLN A 45 -2.09 -25.69 13.82
CA GLN A 45 -1.96 -26.14 15.22
C GLN A 45 -1.14 -25.28 16.19
#